data_AF-A0A928TXY0-F1
#
_entry.id   AF-A0A928TXY0-F1
#
_cell.length_a   1.000
_cell.length_b   1.000
_cell.length_c   1.000
_cell.angle_alpha   90.00
_cell.angle_beta   90.00
_cell.angle_gamma   90.00
#
_symmetry.space_group_name_H-M   'P 1'
#
loop_
_entity.id
_entity.type
_entity.pdbx_description
1 polymer ?
#
loop_
_entity_poly.entity_id
_entity_poly.type
_entity_poly.pdbx_seq_one_letter_code
_entity_poly.pdbx_strand_id
1 'polypeptide(L)'
;MNKQAQFTLHGRNPDVLSCIANLSNDEVFTPPELANRMLDMLAEAWAADHDGANIWADKTVRFLDPCAKSGVFLRQITSRLTAGLADEIPDLAERVNHILTRQVYGIAITHLTSLLARRSVYCSKQANGKHSIARGFASEAGNIWFERLEHTWRNTKCEFCGAPKAILDREEGLETHAYAFIHTDDIKTRLAEMFGGDMQFDVIIGNPPYQMTDAAGGGVDSSIYHLFVDQAKRLDPRYVSMVIPSRWMAGATRGVGDFDGFRERMLTDGHLCKLVDYSNAREAFPGVEIKGGVCYFLWDSAYNGLCEVTTMRDGESITAMRELGQFDVFVRDPRAVVILEKVLSKGEPSVADILTNTEPFKYESNFKGWHKNKQADDIPIYLIANRKRTIGFTPRSQITKNNNLIDSWKVLVVRGYGAGETVPHQILGKPWIAPPPSVCTGSFMFFYVSSEAEAISLQSYFTTRFFRFLVSLRKITQNAFRSTYSWVPVQTWDRQWTDEALYKKYGLTSDEIEYIEAVIRPMDLSGDVEDE
;
A
#
# COMPACT_ATOMS: atom_id res chain seq x y z
N MET A 1 -26.76 -42.40 -18.19
CA MET A 1 -25.72 -42.57 -17.15
C MET A 1 -25.17 -41.21 -16.78
N ASN A 2 -25.82 -40.50 -15.85
CA ASN A 2 -25.31 -39.25 -15.30
C ASN A 2 -24.35 -39.60 -14.16
N LYS A 3 -23.05 -39.41 -14.37
CA LYS A 3 -22.07 -39.46 -13.29
C LYS A 3 -22.24 -38.20 -12.44
N GLN A 4 -22.97 -38.31 -11.33
CA GLN A 4 -22.85 -37.37 -10.22
C GLN A 4 -21.43 -37.49 -9.66
N ALA A 5 -20.65 -36.42 -9.72
CA ALA A 5 -19.40 -36.33 -8.98
C ALA A 5 -19.75 -36.26 -7.49
N GLN A 6 -19.33 -37.27 -6.72
CA GLN A 6 -19.38 -37.25 -5.26
C GLN A 6 -18.37 -36.21 -4.76
N PHE A 7 -18.88 -35.14 -4.14
CA PHE A 7 -18.05 -34.18 -3.42
C PHE A 7 -17.84 -34.71 -2.00
N THR A 8 -16.73 -35.41 -1.77
CA THR A 8 -16.38 -35.96 -0.46
C THR A 8 -15.47 -34.98 0.29
N LEU A 9 -16.03 -34.21 1.22
CA LEU A 9 -15.26 -33.40 2.17
C LEU A 9 -14.53 -34.32 3.15
N HIS A 10 -13.22 -34.49 2.98
CA HIS A 10 -12.38 -35.14 3.98
C HIS A 10 -12.14 -34.19 5.17
N GLY A 11 -12.75 -34.50 6.32
CA GLY A 11 -12.14 -34.33 7.65
C GLY A 11 -11.86 -32.92 8.21
N ARG A 12 -12.14 -31.82 7.50
CA ARG A 12 -12.18 -30.46 8.07
C ARG A 12 -13.37 -29.73 7.46
N ASN A 13 -14.27 -29.21 8.29
CA ASN A 13 -15.25 -28.23 7.83
C ASN A 13 -14.44 -26.96 7.48
N PRO A 14 -14.29 -26.56 6.21
CA PRO A 14 -13.63 -25.30 5.91
C PRO A 14 -14.40 -24.16 6.58
N ASP A 15 -13.69 -23.22 7.22
CA ASP A 15 -14.33 -22.04 7.78
C ASP A 15 -15.10 -21.35 6.66
N VAL A 16 -16.39 -21.11 6.84
CA VAL A 16 -17.23 -20.44 5.83
C VAL A 16 -16.60 -19.11 5.40
N LEU A 17 -15.83 -18.47 6.30
CA LEU A 17 -15.09 -17.24 6.01
C LEU A 17 -13.93 -17.43 5.04
N SER A 18 -13.30 -18.61 4.97
CA SER A 18 -12.28 -18.91 3.96
C SER A 18 -12.89 -19.20 2.58
N CYS A 19 -14.19 -19.52 2.53
CA CYS A 19 -14.92 -19.76 1.27
C CYS A 19 -15.54 -18.49 0.66
N ILE A 20 -15.66 -17.39 1.40
CA ILE A 20 -16.32 -16.13 0.96
C ILE A 20 -15.32 -15.10 0.38
N ALA A 21 -14.01 -15.39 0.38
CA ALA A 21 -12.93 -14.46 0.01
C ALA A 21 -12.97 -13.86 -1.43
N ASN A 22 -14.00 -14.14 -2.24
CA ASN A 22 -14.10 -13.74 -3.65
C ASN A 22 -15.27 -12.78 -3.98
N LEU A 23 -15.88 -12.13 -3.00
CA LEU A 23 -16.88 -11.08 -3.25
C LEU A 23 -16.18 -9.71 -3.23
N SER A 24 -16.46 -8.89 -4.26
CA SER A 24 -16.10 -7.48 -4.51
C SER A 24 -14.70 -6.94 -4.11
N ASN A 25 -14.18 -5.96 -4.85
CA ASN A 25 -12.83 -5.40 -4.59
C ASN A 25 -12.68 -4.77 -3.18
N ASP A 26 -13.78 -4.36 -2.55
CA ASP A 26 -13.78 -3.69 -1.24
C ASP A 26 -13.91 -4.68 -0.06
N GLU A 27 -14.14 -5.96 -0.34
CA GLU A 27 -14.45 -6.99 0.66
C GLU A 27 -13.35 -8.07 0.74
N VAL A 28 -12.08 -7.64 0.78
CA VAL A 28 -10.99 -8.57 1.12
C VAL A 28 -11.17 -9.04 2.56
N PHE A 29 -11.63 -10.28 2.74
CA PHE A 29 -11.83 -10.90 4.05
C PHE A 29 -10.50 -11.35 4.65
N THR A 30 -10.24 -10.96 5.89
CA THR A 30 -9.05 -11.38 6.64
C THR A 30 -9.13 -12.88 6.98
N PRO A 31 -8.12 -13.69 6.59
CA PRO A 31 -8.06 -15.09 6.99
C PRO A 31 -7.96 -15.23 8.52
N PRO A 32 -8.61 -16.24 9.12
CA PRO A 32 -8.53 -16.48 10.57
C PRO A 32 -7.09 -16.61 11.10
N GLU A 33 -6.19 -17.20 10.32
CA GLU A 33 -4.78 -17.36 10.68
C GLU A 33 -4.07 -15.99 10.79
N LEU A 34 -4.33 -15.08 9.85
CA LEU A 34 -3.77 -13.73 9.89
C LEU A 34 -4.35 -12.93 11.07
N ALA A 35 -5.65 -13.04 11.30
CA ALA A 35 -6.31 -12.38 12.44
C ALA A 35 -5.73 -12.86 13.78
N ASN A 36 -5.48 -14.17 13.92
CA ASN A 36 -4.86 -14.72 15.13
C ASN A 36 -3.43 -14.20 15.34
N ARG A 37 -2.60 -14.16 14.29
CA ARG A 37 -1.24 -13.59 14.39
C ARG A 37 -1.24 -12.15 14.90
N MET A 38 -2.17 -11.31 14.43
CA MET A 38 -2.31 -9.93 14.91
C MET A 38 -2.74 -9.86 16.38
N LEU A 39 -3.65 -10.74 16.81
CA LEU A 39 -4.11 -10.81 18.19
C LEU A 39 -3.04 -11.39 19.13
N ASP A 40 -2.19 -12.30 18.65
CA ASP A 40 -1.04 -12.82 19.39
C ASP A 40 0.01 -11.71 19.60
N MET A 41 0.32 -10.98 18.53
CA MET A 41 1.19 -9.80 18.58
C MET A 41 0.71 -8.75 19.59
N LEU A 42 -0.60 -8.48 19.62
CA LEU A 42 -1.22 -7.58 20.61
C LEU A 42 -1.08 -8.11 22.03
N ALA A 43 -1.35 -9.40 22.25
CA ALA A 43 -1.27 -10.01 23.58
C ALA A 43 0.15 -10.02 24.14
N GLU A 44 1.16 -10.28 23.28
CA GLU A 44 2.57 -10.18 23.65
C GLU A 44 2.96 -8.76 24.07
N ALA A 45 2.54 -7.74 23.31
CA ALA A 45 2.84 -6.35 23.63
C ALA A 45 2.15 -5.92 24.93
N TRP A 46 0.88 -6.28 25.10
CA TRP A 46 0.16 -6.03 26.35
C TRP A 46 0.88 -6.65 27.56
N ALA A 47 1.28 -7.91 27.45
CA ALA A 47 2.01 -8.59 28.52
C ALA A 47 3.36 -7.92 28.83
N ALA A 48 4.08 -7.44 27.81
CA ALA A 48 5.31 -6.69 28.00
C ALA A 48 5.08 -5.36 28.72
N ASP A 49 3.98 -4.66 28.42
CA ASP A 49 3.65 -3.35 28.99
C ASP A 49 2.95 -3.41 30.36
N HIS A 50 2.46 -4.58 30.77
CA HIS A 50 1.66 -4.78 31.98
C HIS A 50 2.20 -5.92 32.86
N ASP A 51 3.52 -6.02 33.02
CA ASP A 51 4.19 -6.96 33.94
C ASP A 51 3.76 -8.44 33.78
N GLY A 52 3.52 -8.86 32.54
CA GLY A 52 3.08 -10.22 32.20
C GLY A 52 1.58 -10.45 32.30
N ALA A 53 0.76 -9.41 32.49
CA ALA A 53 -0.69 -9.53 32.54
C ALA A 53 -1.27 -10.07 31.22
N ASN A 54 -2.38 -10.81 31.34
CA ASN A 54 -3.10 -11.35 30.19
C ASN A 54 -4.26 -10.42 29.82
N ILE A 55 -4.18 -9.74 28.67
CA ILE A 55 -5.25 -8.86 28.16
C ILE A 55 -6.61 -9.58 28.07
N TRP A 56 -6.60 -10.89 27.80
CA TRP A 56 -7.82 -11.69 27.66
C TRP A 56 -8.49 -12.02 28.99
N ALA A 57 -7.83 -11.76 30.11
CA ALA A 57 -8.34 -11.93 31.47
C ALA A 57 -8.74 -10.58 32.11
N ASP A 58 -8.73 -9.48 31.34
CA ASP A 58 -9.15 -8.17 31.82
C ASP A 58 -10.58 -7.85 31.34
N LYS A 59 -11.53 -7.77 32.29
CA LYS A 59 -12.95 -7.50 31.99
C LYS A 59 -13.24 -6.03 31.64
N THR A 60 -12.26 -5.14 31.77
CA THR A 60 -12.40 -3.69 31.60
C THR A 60 -11.98 -3.23 30.21
N VAL A 61 -11.09 -3.97 29.54
CA VAL A 61 -10.56 -3.65 28.21
C VAL A 61 -11.67 -3.70 27.15
N ARG A 62 -11.72 -2.67 26.29
CA ARG A 62 -12.65 -2.53 25.18
C ARG A 62 -11.95 -2.55 23.83
N PHE A 63 -12.56 -3.29 22.89
CA PHE A 63 -12.07 -3.52 21.54
C PHE A 63 -13.03 -2.95 20.51
N LEU A 64 -12.49 -2.30 19.47
CA LEU A 64 -13.22 -1.82 18.32
C LEU A 64 -12.64 -2.38 17.01
N ASP A 65 -13.50 -2.95 16.16
CA ASP A 65 -13.23 -3.14 14.73
C ASP A 65 -14.02 -2.11 13.91
N PRO A 66 -13.38 -1.03 13.42
CA PRO A 66 -14.07 0.07 12.73
C PRO A 66 -14.44 -0.26 11.28
N CYS A 67 -14.17 -1.48 10.83
CA CYS A 67 -14.32 -1.92 9.45
C CYS A 67 -14.71 -3.41 9.38
N ALA A 68 -15.60 -3.82 10.27
CA ALA A 68 -16.01 -5.20 10.46
C ALA A 68 -16.64 -5.78 9.20
N LYS A 69 -15.92 -6.70 8.54
CA LYS A 69 -16.42 -7.45 7.37
C LYS A 69 -17.13 -8.73 7.79
N SER A 70 -16.39 -9.83 7.92
CA SER A 70 -16.88 -11.11 8.44
C SER A 70 -17.05 -11.14 9.96
N GLY A 71 -16.57 -10.12 10.67
CA GLY A 71 -16.44 -10.12 12.12
C GLY A 71 -15.36 -11.06 12.65
N VAL A 72 -14.37 -11.45 11.83
CA VAL A 72 -13.33 -12.42 12.24
C VAL A 72 -12.52 -11.95 13.44
N PHE A 73 -12.11 -10.67 13.51
CA PHE A 73 -11.40 -10.13 14.67
C PHE A 73 -12.28 -10.18 15.92
N LEU A 74 -13.50 -9.66 15.83
CA LEU A 74 -14.48 -9.66 16.93
C LEU A 74 -14.77 -11.07 17.44
N ARG A 75 -14.92 -12.05 16.55
CA ARG A 75 -15.12 -13.46 16.89
C ARG A 75 -13.93 -14.04 17.64
N GLN A 76 -12.70 -13.80 17.16
CA GLN A 76 -11.50 -14.32 17.82
C GLN A 76 -11.27 -13.64 19.18
N ILE A 77 -11.48 -12.33 19.28
CA ILE A 77 -11.44 -11.57 20.55
C ILE A 77 -12.45 -12.16 21.54
N THR A 78 -13.70 -12.37 21.12
CA THR A 78 -14.76 -12.95 21.97
C THR A 78 -14.35 -14.33 22.48
N SER A 79 -13.79 -15.18 21.62
CA SER A 79 -13.32 -16.52 22.00
C SER A 79 -12.20 -16.46 23.05
N ARG A 80 -11.21 -15.59 22.85
CA ARG A 80 -10.08 -15.42 23.77
C ARG A 80 -10.51 -14.85 25.13
N LEU A 81 -11.36 -13.81 25.14
CA LEU A 81 -11.95 -13.27 26.37
C LEU A 81 -12.80 -14.31 27.11
N THR A 82 -13.57 -15.13 26.38
CA THR A 82 -14.40 -16.18 26.99
C THR A 82 -13.55 -17.22 27.72
N ALA A 83 -12.34 -17.51 27.22
CA ALA A 83 -11.39 -18.38 27.89
C ALA A 83 -10.67 -17.66 29.05
N GLY A 84 -10.18 -16.44 28.82
CA GLY A 84 -9.37 -15.70 29.80
C GLY A 84 -10.15 -15.21 31.02
N LEU A 85 -11.44 -14.88 30.87
CA LEU A 85 -12.30 -14.42 31.97
C LEU A 85 -12.99 -15.54 32.73
N ALA A 86 -12.66 -16.81 32.47
CA ALA A 86 -13.35 -17.95 33.07
C ALA A 86 -13.23 -18.01 34.60
N ASP A 87 -12.10 -17.57 35.16
CA ASP A 87 -11.89 -17.54 36.61
C ASP A 87 -12.63 -16.36 37.27
N GLU A 88 -12.73 -15.21 36.59
CA GLU A 88 -13.36 -14.00 37.12
C GLU A 88 -14.89 -14.00 36.99
N ILE A 89 -15.41 -14.53 35.89
CA ILE A 89 -16.86 -14.66 35.64
C ILE A 89 -17.13 -16.14 35.31
N PRO A 90 -17.30 -17.04 36.30
CA PRO A 90 -17.36 -18.48 36.06
C PRO A 90 -18.54 -18.94 35.19
N ASP A 91 -19.70 -18.30 35.33
CA ASP A 91 -20.87 -18.62 34.51
C ASP A 91 -20.64 -18.20 33.04
N LEU A 92 -20.76 -19.17 32.13
CA LEU A 92 -20.48 -18.95 30.71
C LEU A 92 -21.46 -17.96 30.07
N ALA A 93 -22.74 -17.99 30.46
CA ALA A 93 -23.75 -17.13 29.86
C ALA A 93 -23.58 -15.68 30.33
N GLU A 94 -23.31 -15.47 31.61
CA GLU A 94 -22.98 -14.15 32.17
C GLU A 94 -21.69 -13.62 31.56
N ARG A 95 -20.65 -14.45 31.43
CA ARG A 95 -19.35 -14.08 30.83
C ARG A 95 -19.49 -13.66 29.37
N VAL A 96 -20.14 -14.48 28.54
CA VAL A 96 -20.38 -14.14 27.13
C VAL A 96 -21.24 -12.87 27.02
N ASN A 97 -22.24 -12.72 27.87
CA ASN A 97 -23.08 -11.53 27.88
C ASN A 97 -22.29 -10.27 28.26
N HIS A 98 -21.42 -10.34 29.28
CA HIS A 98 -20.52 -9.24 29.65
C HIS A 98 -19.61 -8.86 28.48
N ILE A 99 -18.89 -9.83 27.91
CA ILE A 99 -17.95 -9.62 26.79
C ILE A 99 -18.65 -8.91 25.62
N LEU A 100 -19.77 -9.46 25.16
CA LEU A 100 -20.44 -8.99 23.96
C LEU A 100 -21.15 -7.64 24.15
N THR A 101 -21.59 -7.32 25.36
CA THR A 101 -22.31 -6.06 25.65
C THR A 101 -21.41 -4.94 26.15
N ARG A 102 -20.22 -5.25 26.69
CA ARG A 102 -19.33 -4.29 27.37
C ARG A 102 -17.93 -4.17 26.79
N GLN A 103 -17.43 -5.16 26.05
CA GLN A 103 -16.02 -5.19 25.61
C GLN A 103 -15.84 -5.23 24.09
N VAL A 104 -16.77 -5.82 23.33
CA VAL A 104 -16.58 -6.08 21.89
C VAL A 104 -17.51 -5.21 21.04
N TYR A 105 -16.92 -4.34 20.21
CA TYR A 105 -17.64 -3.37 19.37
C TYR A 105 -17.15 -3.42 17.92
N GLY A 106 -18.04 -3.17 16.97
CA GLY A 106 -17.70 -3.15 15.55
C GLY A 106 -18.57 -2.20 14.74
N ILE A 107 -17.98 -1.66 13.67
CA ILE A 107 -18.67 -0.85 12.66
C ILE A 107 -18.54 -1.60 11.35
N ALA A 108 -19.65 -2.09 10.81
CA ALA A 108 -19.65 -2.78 9.53
C ALA A 108 -19.57 -1.78 8.37
N ILE A 109 -19.09 -2.23 7.22
CA ILE A 109 -18.92 -1.37 6.04
C ILE A 109 -20.13 -1.40 5.10
N THR A 110 -20.89 -2.50 5.10
CA THR A 110 -22.08 -2.71 4.27
C THR A 110 -23.18 -3.37 5.09
N HIS A 111 -24.42 -3.32 4.59
CA HIS A 111 -25.52 -4.04 5.24
C HIS A 111 -25.23 -5.56 5.30
N LEU A 112 -24.70 -6.13 4.21
CA LEU A 112 -24.35 -7.55 4.15
C LEU A 112 -23.27 -7.92 5.18
N THR A 113 -22.18 -7.14 5.25
CA THR A 113 -21.11 -7.38 6.23
C THR A 113 -21.62 -7.22 7.67
N SER A 114 -22.55 -6.30 7.94
CA SER A 114 -23.18 -6.19 9.26
C SER A 114 -23.92 -7.47 9.67
N LEU A 115 -24.65 -8.09 8.74
CA LEU A 115 -25.37 -9.34 8.99
C LEU A 115 -24.40 -10.52 9.17
N LEU A 116 -23.32 -10.56 8.39
CA LEU A 116 -22.27 -11.59 8.52
C LEU A 116 -21.54 -11.48 9.86
N ALA A 117 -21.09 -10.28 10.22
CA ALA A 117 -20.42 -10.01 11.49
C ALA A 117 -21.31 -10.35 12.69
N ARG A 118 -22.58 -9.89 12.70
CA ARG A 118 -23.55 -10.24 13.76
C ARG A 118 -23.76 -11.76 13.85
N ARG A 119 -23.93 -12.45 12.72
CA ARG A 119 -24.08 -13.91 12.73
C ARG A 119 -22.82 -14.61 13.26
N SER A 120 -21.65 -14.10 12.92
CA SER A 120 -20.35 -14.64 13.35
C SER A 120 -20.12 -14.49 14.85
N VAL A 121 -20.50 -13.33 15.41
CA VAL A 121 -20.20 -12.95 16.81
C VAL A 121 -21.35 -13.30 17.76
N TYR A 122 -22.60 -13.08 17.35
CA TYR A 122 -23.80 -13.29 18.18
C TYR A 122 -24.52 -14.62 17.90
N CYS A 123 -24.06 -15.40 16.91
CA CYS A 123 -24.77 -16.54 16.34
C CYS A 123 -26.17 -16.20 15.79
N SER A 124 -26.47 -14.91 15.61
CA SER A 124 -27.76 -14.37 15.19
C SER A 124 -27.56 -13.12 14.35
N LYS A 125 -28.47 -12.89 13.38
CA LYS A 125 -28.48 -11.64 12.61
C LYS A 125 -28.98 -10.44 13.42
N GLN A 126 -29.77 -10.72 14.47
CA GLN A 126 -30.33 -9.74 15.41
C GLN A 126 -29.76 -10.01 16.80
N ALA A 127 -29.09 -9.02 17.37
CA ALA A 127 -28.38 -9.13 18.64
C ALA A 127 -29.31 -9.38 19.84
N ASN A 128 -30.52 -8.81 19.82
CA ASN A 128 -31.58 -9.06 20.81
C ASN A 128 -32.55 -10.20 20.39
N GLY A 129 -32.24 -10.92 19.31
CA GLY A 129 -33.07 -12.01 18.81
C GLY A 129 -33.00 -13.28 19.67
N LYS A 130 -34.01 -14.15 19.54
CA LYS A 130 -34.10 -15.41 20.32
C LYS A 130 -32.88 -16.33 20.19
N HIS A 131 -32.21 -16.29 19.04
CA HIS A 131 -31.02 -17.10 18.73
C HIS A 131 -29.70 -16.45 19.13
N SER A 132 -29.72 -15.22 19.64
CA SER A 132 -28.50 -14.57 20.14
C SER A 132 -27.96 -15.30 21.36
N ILE A 133 -26.64 -15.45 21.42
CA ILE A 133 -25.94 -16.01 22.57
C ILE A 133 -25.79 -15.02 23.73
N ALA A 134 -26.05 -13.73 23.49
CA ALA A 134 -26.15 -12.70 24.52
C ALA A 134 -27.60 -12.25 24.72
N ARG A 135 -27.92 -11.80 25.94
CA ARG A 135 -29.29 -11.41 26.35
C ARG A 135 -29.40 -9.95 26.78
N GLY A 136 -28.30 -9.22 26.93
CA GLY A 136 -28.26 -7.84 27.42
C GLY A 136 -28.36 -6.75 26.35
N PHE A 137 -28.59 -7.09 25.08
CA PHE A 137 -28.68 -6.09 24.01
C PHE A 137 -30.05 -5.41 23.97
N ALA A 138 -30.06 -4.08 23.87
CA ALA A 138 -31.27 -3.27 23.76
C ALA A 138 -31.77 -3.13 22.29
N SER A 139 -30.91 -3.36 21.30
CA SER A 139 -31.19 -3.15 19.88
C SER A 139 -30.91 -4.39 19.04
N GLU A 140 -31.46 -4.43 17.81
CA GLU A 140 -31.16 -5.51 16.85
C GLU A 140 -29.70 -5.48 16.37
N ALA A 141 -29.08 -4.30 16.35
CA ALA A 141 -27.68 -4.14 15.97
C ALA A 141 -26.71 -4.62 17.05
N GLY A 142 -27.10 -4.48 18.33
CA GLY A 142 -26.18 -4.66 19.44
C GLY A 142 -25.00 -3.71 19.32
N ASN A 143 -23.80 -4.22 19.58
CA ASN A 143 -22.54 -3.48 19.45
C ASN A 143 -21.88 -3.64 18.06
N ILE A 144 -22.57 -4.22 17.07
CA ILE A 144 -22.12 -4.28 15.67
C ILE A 144 -23.02 -3.37 14.83
N TRP A 145 -22.57 -2.12 14.72
CA TRP A 145 -23.34 -1.03 14.12
C TRP A 145 -23.19 -1.00 12.59
N PHE A 146 -24.28 -0.66 11.91
CA PHE A 146 -24.27 -0.25 10.50
C PHE A 146 -25.55 0.54 10.20
N GLU A 147 -25.37 1.72 9.64
CA GLU A 147 -26.40 2.45 8.91
C GLU A 147 -25.80 2.99 7.63
N ARG A 148 -26.60 3.01 6.56
CA ARG A 148 -26.18 3.55 5.28
C ARG A 148 -25.97 5.07 5.43
N LEU A 149 -24.82 5.54 5.00
CA LEU A 149 -24.46 6.95 4.98
C LEU A 149 -24.20 7.40 3.54
N GLU A 150 -24.62 8.62 3.23
CA GLU A 150 -24.35 9.27 1.94
C GLU A 150 -23.19 10.26 2.07
N HIS A 151 -22.49 10.49 0.95
CA HIS A 151 -21.37 11.42 0.92
C HIS A 151 -21.83 12.87 1.13
N THR A 152 -21.05 13.62 1.91
CA THR A 152 -21.20 15.08 2.02
C THR A 152 -20.29 15.77 1.00
N TRP A 153 -20.88 16.64 0.18
CA TRP A 153 -20.20 17.25 -0.98
C TRP A 153 -19.78 18.69 -0.70
N ARG A 154 -18.50 18.99 -0.95
CA ARG A 154 -17.96 20.36 -0.97
C ARG A 154 -17.37 20.63 -2.35
N ASN A 155 -18.02 21.51 -3.12
CA ASN A 155 -17.74 21.74 -4.54
C ASN A 155 -17.86 20.45 -5.37
N THR A 156 -16.77 20.04 -6.04
CA THR A 156 -16.74 18.87 -6.94
C THR A 156 -16.23 17.60 -6.27
N LYS A 157 -15.99 17.61 -4.95
CA LYS A 157 -15.43 16.47 -4.19
C LYS A 157 -16.17 16.24 -2.88
N CYS A 158 -16.09 15.02 -2.34
CA CYS A 158 -16.53 14.71 -0.99
C CYS A 158 -15.59 15.38 0.01
N GLU A 159 -16.17 15.96 1.05
CA GLU A 159 -15.45 16.68 2.09
C GLU A 159 -14.48 15.80 2.89
N PHE A 160 -14.86 14.55 3.14
CA PHE A 160 -14.10 13.66 4.03
C PHE A 160 -13.09 12.78 3.32
N CYS A 161 -13.47 12.17 2.20
CA CYS A 161 -12.64 11.21 1.48
C CYS A 161 -12.06 11.76 0.16
N GLY A 162 -12.38 13.00 -0.20
CA GLY A 162 -11.86 13.66 -1.41
C GLY A 162 -12.40 13.12 -2.74
N ALA A 163 -13.31 12.14 -2.72
CA ALA A 163 -13.84 11.50 -3.92
C ALA A 163 -14.63 12.48 -4.81
N PRO A 164 -14.45 12.48 -6.15
CA PRO A 164 -15.18 13.36 -7.05
C PRO A 164 -16.68 13.08 -7.08
N LYS A 165 -17.47 14.14 -6.93
CA LYS A 165 -18.94 14.10 -6.98
C LYS A 165 -19.46 13.49 -8.27
N ALA A 166 -18.87 13.84 -9.43
CA ALA A 166 -19.30 13.38 -10.75
C ALA A 166 -19.25 11.84 -10.97
N ILE A 167 -18.64 11.11 -10.04
CA ILE A 167 -18.43 9.66 -10.13
C ILE A 167 -19.38 8.93 -9.18
N LEU A 168 -19.51 9.43 -7.96
CA LEU A 168 -20.27 8.78 -6.89
C LEU A 168 -21.72 9.30 -6.75
N ASP A 169 -22.02 10.48 -7.29
CA ASP A 169 -23.38 11.03 -7.40
C ASP A 169 -24.07 10.52 -8.69
N ARG A 170 -24.11 9.20 -8.86
CA ARG A 170 -24.78 8.50 -9.98
C ARG A 170 -25.98 7.69 -9.48
N GLU A 171 -26.85 7.26 -10.40
CA GLU A 171 -28.14 6.60 -10.11
C GLU A 171 -28.06 5.43 -9.10
N GLU A 172 -29.17 5.18 -8.40
CA GLU A 172 -29.40 4.32 -7.21
C GLU A 172 -28.89 2.85 -7.25
N GLY A 173 -28.25 2.39 -8.33
CA GLY A 173 -27.85 1.00 -8.54
C GLY A 173 -26.38 0.64 -8.26
N LEU A 174 -25.50 1.62 -7.98
CA LEU A 174 -24.10 1.38 -7.61
C LEU A 174 -23.90 1.60 -6.11
N GLU A 175 -23.11 0.77 -5.43
CA GLU A 175 -22.81 0.94 -4.00
C GLU A 175 -21.88 2.15 -3.78
N THR A 176 -22.45 3.35 -3.70
CA THR A 176 -21.74 4.64 -3.53
C THR A 176 -21.80 5.14 -2.08
N HIS A 177 -21.79 4.22 -1.10
CA HIS A 177 -21.98 4.56 0.31
C HIS A 177 -20.72 5.15 0.95
N ALA A 178 -20.92 6.06 1.90
CA ALA A 178 -19.89 6.61 2.76
C ALA A 178 -19.57 5.66 3.94
N TYR A 179 -18.34 5.74 4.45
CA TYR A 179 -17.91 4.94 5.59
C TYR A 179 -18.01 5.77 6.86
N ALA A 180 -18.93 5.39 7.75
CA ALA A 180 -19.28 6.20 8.92
C ALA A 180 -18.08 6.53 9.85
N PHE A 181 -17.06 5.67 9.87
CA PHE A 181 -15.85 5.87 10.69
C PHE A 181 -14.92 6.99 10.18
N ILE A 182 -14.91 7.26 8.87
CA ILE A 182 -14.05 8.29 8.27
C ILE A 182 -14.82 9.50 7.76
N HIS A 183 -16.14 9.41 7.63
CA HIS A 183 -17.03 10.50 7.22
C HIS A 183 -17.60 11.28 8.41
N THR A 184 -16.69 11.81 9.23
CA THR A 184 -17.01 12.67 10.38
C THR A 184 -15.84 13.58 10.72
N ASP A 185 -16.12 14.80 11.16
CA ASP A 185 -15.11 15.73 11.68
C ASP A 185 -14.78 15.44 13.15
N ASP A 186 -15.73 14.87 13.88
CA ASP A 186 -15.58 14.48 15.28
C ASP A 186 -15.93 12.99 15.44
N ILE A 187 -14.88 12.18 15.57
CA ILE A 187 -15.04 10.73 15.70
C ILE A 187 -15.56 10.33 17.08
N LYS A 188 -15.25 11.08 18.14
CA LYS A 188 -15.72 10.78 19.49
C LYS A 188 -17.23 11.01 19.59
N THR A 189 -17.72 12.13 19.08
CA THR A 189 -19.18 12.38 18.97
C THR A 189 -19.86 11.31 18.11
N ARG A 190 -19.26 10.94 16.96
CA ARG A 190 -19.81 9.89 16.10
C ARG A 190 -19.95 8.54 16.81
N LEU A 191 -18.97 8.15 17.62
CA LEU A 191 -19.07 6.91 18.40
C LEU A 191 -20.13 6.98 19.51
N ALA A 192 -20.27 8.14 20.15
CA ALA A 192 -21.33 8.36 21.13
C ALA A 192 -22.73 8.23 20.48
N GLU A 193 -22.90 8.66 19.23
CA GLU A 193 -24.14 8.44 18.47
C GLU A 193 -24.38 6.95 18.14
N MET A 194 -23.33 6.20 17.81
CA MET A 194 -23.42 4.78 17.43
C MET A 194 -23.67 3.84 18.61
N PHE A 195 -22.95 4.06 19.72
CA PHE A 195 -22.88 3.12 20.85
C PHE A 195 -23.40 3.70 22.17
N GLY A 196 -23.64 5.02 22.22
CA GLY A 196 -24.10 5.71 23.42
C GLY A 196 -22.98 6.05 24.41
N GLY A 197 -23.18 7.14 25.15
CA GLY A 197 -22.31 7.55 26.26
C GLY A 197 -20.93 8.05 25.82
N ASP A 198 -20.05 8.24 26.81
CA ASP A 198 -18.64 8.56 26.60
C ASP A 198 -17.88 7.26 26.32
N MET A 199 -17.59 7.02 25.04
CA MET A 199 -17.09 5.73 24.56
C MET A 199 -15.60 5.79 24.25
N GLN A 200 -14.81 5.14 25.12
CA GLN A 200 -13.36 4.96 24.97
C GLN A 200 -13.05 3.51 24.61
N PHE A 201 -12.07 3.32 23.72
CA PHE A 201 -11.57 2.01 23.31
C PHE A 201 -10.08 1.92 23.62
N ASP A 202 -9.66 0.80 24.20
CA ASP A 202 -8.25 0.54 24.51
C ASP A 202 -7.52 -0.03 23.30
N VAL A 203 -8.22 -0.85 22.51
CA VAL A 203 -7.67 -1.52 21.33
C VAL A 203 -8.56 -1.28 20.11
N ILE A 204 -7.95 -0.80 19.03
CA ILE A 204 -8.60 -0.70 17.73
C ILE A 204 -7.91 -1.64 16.75
N ILE A 205 -8.64 -2.60 16.18
CA ILE A 205 -8.08 -3.62 15.31
C ILE A 205 -8.95 -3.87 14.07
N GLY A 206 -8.35 -3.97 12.89
CA GLY A 206 -9.16 -4.21 11.69
C GLY A 206 -8.38 -4.39 10.40
N ASN A 207 -9.15 -4.57 9.32
CA ASN A 207 -8.66 -4.56 7.94
C ASN A 207 -9.52 -3.55 7.17
N PRO A 208 -9.13 -2.26 7.14
CA PRO A 208 -9.92 -1.22 6.49
C PRO A 208 -10.05 -1.45 4.98
N PRO A 209 -11.09 -0.89 4.33
CA PRO A 209 -11.12 -0.79 2.87
C PRO A 209 -9.86 -0.08 2.36
N TYR A 210 -9.25 -0.60 1.29
CA TYR A 210 -7.99 -0.06 0.80
C TYR A 210 -8.18 1.13 -0.13
N GLN A 211 -9.21 1.09 -0.96
CA GLN A 211 -9.46 2.05 -2.01
C GLN A 211 -10.97 2.27 -2.15
N MET A 212 -11.36 3.36 -2.80
CA MET A 212 -12.72 3.52 -3.33
C MET A 212 -12.67 3.49 -4.84
N THR A 213 -13.42 2.56 -5.43
CA THR A 213 -13.45 2.33 -6.87
C THR A 213 -13.89 3.59 -7.62
N ASP A 214 -13.16 3.95 -8.68
CA ASP A 214 -13.37 5.14 -9.54
C ASP A 214 -13.27 6.51 -8.84
N ALA A 215 -13.03 6.56 -7.52
CA ALA A 215 -13.08 7.79 -6.74
C ALA A 215 -11.91 8.77 -6.94
N ALA A 216 -11.03 8.63 -7.94
CA ALA A 216 -10.05 9.65 -8.31
C ALA A 216 -10.27 10.22 -9.74
N GLY A 217 -11.23 9.69 -10.49
CA GLY A 217 -11.47 10.06 -11.89
C GLY A 217 -10.53 9.37 -12.89
N GLY A 218 -11.04 9.12 -14.09
CA GLY A 218 -10.26 8.51 -15.18
C GLY A 218 -9.85 7.05 -14.96
N GLY A 219 -10.60 6.29 -14.15
CA GLY A 219 -10.30 4.87 -13.84
C GLY A 219 -9.16 4.69 -12.83
N VAL A 220 -8.95 5.67 -11.95
CA VAL A 220 -7.94 5.62 -10.88
C VAL A 220 -8.69 5.61 -9.54
N ASP A 221 -8.34 4.68 -8.65
CA ASP A 221 -8.94 4.58 -7.33
C ASP A 221 -8.21 5.45 -6.30
N SER A 222 -8.96 6.11 -5.42
CA SER A 222 -8.40 6.84 -4.28
C SER A 222 -8.18 5.89 -3.11
N SER A 223 -6.97 5.81 -2.56
CA SER A 223 -6.74 5.03 -1.33
C SER A 223 -7.42 5.70 -0.14
N ILE A 224 -7.99 4.90 0.77
CA ILE A 224 -8.72 5.42 1.94
C ILE A 224 -8.30 4.78 3.28
N TYR A 225 -7.48 3.72 3.25
CA TYR A 225 -7.04 3.04 4.48
C TYR A 225 -6.32 3.97 5.48
N HIS A 226 -5.62 4.99 4.99
CA HIS A 226 -4.89 5.94 5.83
C HIS A 226 -5.85 6.79 6.68
N LEU A 227 -7.04 7.11 6.16
CA LEU A 227 -8.08 7.83 6.90
C LEU A 227 -8.60 7.01 8.08
N PHE A 228 -8.70 5.69 7.93
CA PHE A 228 -9.09 4.79 9.03
C PHE A 228 -8.02 4.73 10.11
N VAL A 229 -6.74 4.67 9.73
CA VAL A 229 -5.62 4.68 10.70
C VAL A 229 -5.59 6.01 11.45
N ASP A 230 -5.70 7.14 10.75
CA ASP A 230 -5.70 8.47 11.36
C ASP A 230 -6.90 8.66 12.31
N GLN A 231 -8.12 8.23 11.91
CA GLN A 231 -9.29 8.29 12.79
C GLN A 231 -9.17 7.35 13.99
N ALA A 232 -8.58 6.17 13.83
CA ALA A 232 -8.32 5.26 14.95
C ALA A 232 -7.36 5.88 15.98
N LYS A 233 -6.29 6.54 15.53
CA LYS A 233 -5.38 7.25 16.44
C LYS A 233 -6.06 8.41 17.18
N ARG A 234 -6.99 9.13 16.53
CA ARG A 234 -7.76 10.24 17.15
C ARG A 234 -8.73 9.81 18.26
N LEU A 235 -8.98 8.52 18.40
CA LEU A 235 -9.74 7.97 19.51
C LEU A 235 -8.90 7.77 20.77
N ASP A 236 -7.62 8.15 20.73
CA ASP A 236 -6.65 8.01 21.81
C ASP A 236 -6.62 6.58 22.42
N PRO A 237 -6.58 5.51 21.59
CA PRO A 237 -6.52 4.15 22.12
C PRO A 237 -5.13 3.84 22.67
N ARG A 238 -5.02 2.82 23.53
CA ARG A 238 -3.70 2.30 23.92
C ARG A 238 -2.99 1.66 22.71
N TYR A 239 -3.70 0.80 21.97
CA TYR A 239 -3.16 0.09 20.81
C TYR A 239 -4.00 0.27 19.54
N VAL A 240 -3.34 0.38 18.39
CA VAL A 240 -3.95 0.26 17.06
C VAL A 240 -3.23 -0.83 16.28
N SER A 241 -3.97 -1.77 15.69
CA SER A 241 -3.41 -2.76 14.78
C SER A 241 -4.27 -2.92 13.53
N MET A 242 -3.71 -2.61 12.37
CA MET A 242 -4.45 -2.72 11.11
C MET A 242 -3.66 -3.42 10.03
N VAL A 243 -4.37 -4.15 9.16
CA VAL A 243 -3.82 -4.65 7.89
C VAL A 243 -4.03 -3.60 6.82
N ILE A 244 -2.96 -3.12 6.18
CA ILE A 244 -3.02 -2.09 5.14
C ILE A 244 -2.07 -2.42 3.97
N PRO A 245 -2.29 -1.88 2.75
CA PRO A 245 -1.39 -2.11 1.63
C PRO A 245 -0.02 -1.49 1.89
N SER A 246 1.06 -2.25 1.67
CA SER A 246 2.45 -1.81 1.90
C SER A 246 2.93 -0.66 1.01
N ARG A 247 2.06 -0.15 0.13
CA ARG A 247 2.37 0.95 -0.79
C ARG A 247 2.64 2.28 -0.09
N TRP A 248 2.12 2.47 1.12
CA TRP A 248 2.37 3.69 1.91
C TRP A 248 3.84 3.86 2.28
N MET A 249 4.61 2.78 2.31
CA MET A 249 6.02 2.80 2.70
C MET A 249 6.94 3.45 1.64
N ALA A 250 6.49 3.67 0.40
CA ALA A 250 7.32 4.29 -0.64
C ALA A 250 6.71 5.55 -1.28
N GLY A 251 7.58 6.35 -1.93
CA GLY A 251 7.26 7.65 -2.52
C GLY A 251 6.96 7.66 -4.02
N ALA A 252 6.78 6.49 -4.65
CA ALA A 252 6.76 6.34 -6.11
C ALA A 252 5.41 5.87 -6.69
N THR A 253 4.26 6.35 -6.18
CA THR A 253 2.94 5.93 -6.70
C THR A 253 2.12 7.11 -7.24
N ARG A 254 1.47 6.92 -8.40
CA ARG A 254 0.62 7.94 -9.04
C ARG A 254 -0.57 8.22 -8.13
N GLY A 255 -0.86 9.48 -7.82
CA GLY A 255 -2.00 9.85 -6.95
C GLY A 255 -1.77 9.56 -5.46
N VAL A 256 -0.59 9.04 -5.11
CA VAL A 256 -0.14 8.83 -3.74
C VAL A 256 0.93 9.89 -3.49
N GLY A 257 0.46 11.08 -3.09
CA GLY A 257 1.33 11.98 -2.33
C GLY A 257 1.71 11.32 -1.00
N ASP A 258 2.12 12.10 -0.03
CA ASP A 258 2.30 11.62 1.35
C ASP A 258 0.96 11.27 2.05
N PHE A 259 -0.14 11.05 1.31
CA PHE A 259 -1.52 11.03 1.85
C PHE A 259 -1.73 12.12 2.92
N ASP A 260 -1.46 13.38 2.54
CA ASP A 260 -1.51 14.52 3.45
C ASP A 260 -0.64 14.35 4.72
N GLY A 261 0.58 13.82 4.58
CA GLY A 261 1.56 13.65 5.66
C GLY A 261 1.53 12.30 6.38
N PHE A 262 0.67 11.37 5.97
CA PHE A 262 0.51 10.07 6.62
C PHE A 262 1.79 9.22 6.64
N ARG A 263 2.55 9.13 5.53
CA ARG A 263 3.78 8.32 5.51
C ARG A 263 4.80 8.95 6.43
N GLU A 264 5.03 10.26 6.33
CA GLU A 264 5.92 10.98 7.24
C GLU A 264 5.53 10.73 8.71
N ARG A 265 4.25 10.94 9.07
CA ARG A 265 3.75 10.68 10.43
C ARG A 265 3.98 9.24 10.87
N MET A 266 3.61 8.25 10.06
CA MET A 266 3.78 6.83 10.41
C MET A 266 5.24 6.42 10.55
N LEU A 267 6.16 6.97 9.75
CA LEU A 267 7.58 6.64 9.83
C LEU A 267 8.29 7.33 11.00
N THR A 268 7.80 8.50 11.42
CA THR A 268 8.51 9.37 12.37
C THR A 268 7.84 9.52 13.74
N ASP A 269 6.61 9.02 13.94
CA ASP A 269 5.91 9.16 15.23
C ASP A 269 6.55 8.37 16.39
N GLY A 270 7.38 7.35 16.09
CA GLY A 270 8.08 6.54 17.08
C GLY A 270 7.20 5.52 17.82
N HIS A 271 5.90 5.49 17.55
CA HIS A 271 4.91 4.68 18.26
C HIS A 271 4.61 3.33 17.60
N LEU A 272 5.10 3.10 16.37
CA LEU A 272 5.05 1.79 15.72
C LEU A 272 6.07 0.83 16.35
N CYS A 273 5.61 -0.07 17.21
CA CYS A 273 6.48 -1.03 17.89
C CYS A 273 6.73 -2.30 17.07
N LYS A 274 5.76 -2.75 16.25
CA LYS A 274 5.90 -3.93 15.38
C LYS A 274 5.34 -3.67 13.98
N LEU A 275 6.02 -4.15 12.94
CA LEU A 275 5.58 -4.09 11.54
C LEU A 275 5.91 -5.41 10.84
N VAL A 276 4.89 -6.09 10.29
CA VAL A 276 5.07 -7.30 9.50
C VAL A 276 4.67 -7.01 8.06
N ASP A 277 5.66 -6.95 7.16
CA ASP A 277 5.47 -6.69 5.72
C ASP A 277 5.49 -7.99 4.92
N TYR A 278 4.46 -8.21 4.10
CA TYR A 278 4.44 -9.24 3.08
C TYR A 278 4.66 -8.59 1.73
N SER A 279 5.84 -8.82 1.15
CA SER A 279 6.17 -8.29 -0.17
C SER A 279 5.25 -8.84 -1.26
N ASN A 280 4.78 -10.08 -1.09
CA ASN A 280 3.73 -10.68 -1.91
C ASN A 280 2.44 -10.85 -1.09
N ALA A 281 1.39 -10.12 -1.45
CA ALA A 281 0.12 -10.15 -0.72
C ALA A 281 -0.55 -11.53 -0.68
N ARG A 282 -0.24 -12.43 -1.63
CA ARG A 282 -0.79 -13.79 -1.68
C ARG A 282 -0.36 -14.66 -0.50
N GLU A 283 0.75 -14.32 0.16
CA GLU A 283 1.22 -15.01 1.37
C GLU A 283 0.35 -14.68 2.60
N ALA A 284 -0.24 -13.48 2.63
CA ALA A 284 -1.17 -13.06 3.68
C ALA A 284 -2.64 -13.32 3.32
N PHE A 285 -2.99 -13.17 2.03
CA PHE A 285 -4.35 -13.32 1.49
C PHE A 285 -4.31 -14.24 0.25
N PRO A 286 -4.47 -15.57 0.44
CA PRO A 286 -4.48 -16.51 -0.68
C PRO A 286 -5.53 -16.13 -1.74
N GLY A 287 -5.10 -16.00 -3.00
CA GLY A 287 -5.98 -15.66 -4.13
C GLY A 287 -6.17 -14.16 -4.38
N VAL A 288 -5.64 -13.28 -3.52
CA VAL A 288 -5.75 -11.82 -3.68
C VAL A 288 -4.44 -11.24 -4.20
N GLU A 289 -4.50 -10.42 -5.26
CA GLU A 289 -3.34 -9.74 -5.81
C GLU A 289 -3.35 -8.24 -5.47
N ILE A 290 -2.44 -7.82 -4.59
CA ILE A 290 -2.25 -6.42 -4.22
C ILE A 290 -0.82 -6.03 -4.59
N LYS A 291 -0.69 -5.23 -5.65
CA LYS A 291 0.63 -4.75 -6.10
C LYS A 291 1.30 -3.94 -4.99
N GLY A 292 2.58 -4.25 -4.75
CA GLY A 292 3.37 -3.67 -3.67
C GLY A 292 3.24 -4.36 -2.32
N GLY A 293 2.40 -5.38 -2.18
CA GLY A 293 2.28 -6.16 -0.94
C GLY A 293 1.30 -5.58 0.09
N VAL A 294 1.22 -6.24 1.24
CA VAL A 294 0.40 -5.84 2.40
C VAL A 294 1.22 -5.97 3.67
N CYS A 295 0.91 -5.14 4.65
CA CYS A 295 1.51 -5.21 5.96
C CYS A 295 0.44 -5.17 7.04
N TYR A 296 0.78 -5.66 8.22
CA TYR A 296 0.06 -5.30 9.43
C TYR A 296 1.05 -4.76 10.45
N PHE A 297 0.56 -3.89 11.33
CA PHE A 297 1.39 -3.23 12.32
C PHE A 297 0.75 -3.28 13.70
N LEU A 298 1.56 -3.01 14.72
CA LEU A 298 1.10 -2.64 16.05
C LEU A 298 1.64 -1.24 16.35
N TRP A 299 0.72 -0.32 16.62
CA TRP A 299 0.99 1.01 17.12
C TRP A 299 0.59 1.05 18.58
N ASP A 300 1.47 1.57 19.44
CA ASP A 300 1.23 1.75 20.86
C ASP A 300 1.45 3.22 21.24
N SER A 301 0.40 3.85 21.75
CA SER A 301 0.38 5.25 22.17
C SER A 301 1.44 5.60 23.23
N ALA A 302 1.90 4.65 24.05
CA ALA A 302 2.93 4.92 25.05
C ALA A 302 4.33 4.44 24.64
N TYR A 303 4.44 3.72 23.52
CA TYR A 303 5.73 3.28 22.99
C TYR A 303 6.44 4.43 22.29
N ASN A 304 7.76 4.57 22.47
CA ASN A 304 8.58 5.48 21.68
C ASN A 304 9.95 4.85 21.44
N GLY A 305 10.24 4.45 20.20
CA GLY A 305 11.51 3.80 19.89
C GLY A 305 11.61 3.17 18.50
N LEU A 306 12.51 2.20 18.39
CA LEU A 306 12.75 1.44 17.16
C LEU A 306 11.61 0.44 16.92
N CYS A 307 11.24 0.23 15.67
CA CYS A 307 10.23 -0.75 15.30
C CYS A 307 10.87 -2.14 15.09
N GLU A 308 10.28 -3.19 15.64
CA GLU A 308 10.58 -4.57 15.22
C GLU A 308 9.90 -4.82 13.86
N VAL A 309 10.70 -4.90 12.81
CA VAL A 309 10.22 -5.13 11.45
C VAL A 309 10.51 -6.56 11.03
N THR A 310 9.46 -7.30 10.65
CA THR A 310 9.57 -8.60 9.99
C THR A 310 9.17 -8.47 8.52
N THR A 311 10.11 -8.73 7.62
CA THR A 311 9.83 -8.79 6.17
C THR A 311 9.66 -10.25 5.75
N MET A 312 8.48 -10.57 5.23
CA MET A 312 8.09 -11.87 4.70
C MET A 312 8.20 -11.88 3.17
N ARG A 313 8.86 -12.91 2.65
CA ARG A 313 8.98 -13.13 1.21
C ARG A 313 9.21 -14.60 0.88
N ASP A 314 8.35 -15.16 0.04
CA ASP A 314 8.51 -16.50 -0.53
C ASP A 314 8.70 -17.58 0.57
N GLY A 315 8.02 -17.41 1.72
CA GLY A 315 8.13 -18.29 2.88
C GLY A 315 9.34 -18.05 3.80
N GLU A 316 10.27 -17.19 3.41
CA GLU A 316 11.37 -16.72 4.27
C GLU A 316 10.99 -15.43 5.01
N SER A 317 11.63 -15.22 6.16
CA SER A 317 11.40 -14.04 7.00
C SER A 317 12.69 -13.48 7.56
N ILE A 318 12.82 -12.16 7.54
CA ILE A 318 13.94 -11.45 8.17
C ILE A 318 13.36 -10.45 9.18
N THR A 319 13.78 -10.56 10.44
CA THR A 319 13.37 -9.66 11.51
C THR A 319 14.55 -8.78 11.95
N ALA A 320 14.31 -7.48 12.10
CA ALA A 320 15.30 -6.52 12.59
C ALA A 320 14.63 -5.37 13.36
N MET A 321 15.34 -4.82 14.34
CA MET A 321 14.98 -3.53 14.94
C MET A 321 15.40 -2.40 13.99
N ARG A 322 14.47 -1.50 13.64
CA ARG A 322 14.66 -0.49 12.61
C ARG A 322 14.16 0.88 13.05
N GLU A 323 14.92 1.91 12.73
CA GLU A 323 14.44 3.29 12.72
C GLU A 323 13.63 3.48 11.43
N LEU A 324 12.30 3.56 11.55
CA LEU A 324 11.43 3.64 10.37
C LEU A 324 11.65 4.93 9.57
N GLY A 325 11.90 6.03 10.27
CA GLY A 325 12.14 7.37 9.73
C GLY A 325 13.58 7.65 9.30
N GLN A 326 14.44 6.64 9.22
CA GLN A 326 15.84 6.79 8.78
C GLN A 326 15.96 7.49 7.42
N PHE A 327 14.98 7.28 6.54
CA PHE A 327 14.84 7.98 5.27
C PHE A 327 13.39 8.43 5.07
N ASP A 328 13.14 9.25 4.04
CA ASP A 328 11.81 9.76 3.68
C ASP A 328 10.86 8.69 3.10
N VAL A 329 11.38 7.48 2.86
CA VAL A 329 10.63 6.27 2.53
C VAL A 329 11.27 5.08 3.25
N PHE A 330 10.49 4.03 3.51
CA PHE A 330 10.99 2.86 4.22
C PHE A 330 11.67 1.86 3.27
N VAL A 331 12.95 1.58 3.55
CA VAL A 331 13.74 0.54 2.84
C VAL A 331 13.52 -0.80 3.53
N ARG A 332 12.83 -1.71 2.85
CA ARG A 332 12.39 -3.01 3.41
C ARG A 332 13.56 -3.89 3.84
N ASP A 333 14.47 -4.17 2.92
CA ASP A 333 15.57 -5.10 3.18
C ASP A 333 16.69 -4.42 3.97
N PRO A 334 17.04 -4.90 5.18
CA PRO A 334 18.11 -4.32 5.99
C PRO A 334 19.48 -4.39 5.29
N ARG A 335 19.72 -5.39 4.42
CA ARG A 335 20.98 -5.47 3.65
C ARG A 335 21.10 -4.30 2.67
N ALA A 336 19.97 -3.85 2.10
CA ALA A 336 19.95 -2.73 1.19
C ALA A 336 20.20 -1.39 1.88
N VAL A 337 19.85 -1.26 3.16
CA VAL A 337 20.12 -0.05 3.96
C VAL A 337 21.63 0.21 4.03
N VAL A 338 22.41 -0.81 4.38
CA VAL A 338 23.87 -0.69 4.52
C VAL A 338 24.52 -0.21 3.22
N ILE A 339 24.07 -0.74 2.08
CA ILE A 339 24.54 -0.32 0.75
C ILE A 339 24.14 1.13 0.48
N LEU A 340 22.88 1.48 0.75
CA LEU A 340 22.36 2.84 0.52
C LEU A 340 23.11 3.88 1.34
N GLU A 341 23.41 3.61 2.61
CA GLU A 341 24.19 4.49 3.48
C GLU A 341 25.58 4.77 2.92
N LYS A 342 26.29 3.75 2.43
CA LYS A 342 27.60 3.92 1.78
C LYS A 342 27.52 4.85 0.58
N VAL A 343 26.47 4.71 -0.23
CA VAL A 343 26.24 5.57 -1.40
C VAL A 343 25.94 7.00 -0.97
N LEU A 344 24.98 7.21 -0.08
CA LEU A 344 24.56 8.55 0.35
C LEU A 344 25.66 9.28 1.15
N SER A 345 26.54 8.56 1.86
CA SER A 345 27.66 9.14 2.60
C SER A 345 28.64 9.95 1.72
N LYS A 346 28.62 9.75 0.39
CA LYS A 346 29.44 10.50 -0.56
C LYS A 346 28.92 11.90 -0.86
N GLY A 347 27.67 12.21 -0.51
CA GLY A 347 27.09 13.55 -0.65
C GLY A 347 26.94 14.03 -2.11
N GLU A 348 26.83 13.10 -3.05
CA GLU A 348 26.72 13.42 -4.48
C GLU A 348 25.29 13.88 -4.85
N PRO A 349 25.14 14.85 -5.77
CA PRO A 349 23.83 15.27 -6.26
C PRO A 349 23.04 14.12 -6.89
N SER A 350 21.71 14.24 -6.92
CA SER A 350 20.86 13.19 -7.48
C SER A 350 20.73 13.30 -9.00
N VAL A 351 20.72 12.16 -9.71
CA VAL A 351 20.35 12.13 -11.14
C VAL A 351 18.92 12.62 -11.38
N ALA A 352 18.08 12.66 -10.34
CA ALA A 352 16.76 13.27 -10.43
C ALA A 352 16.83 14.76 -10.83
N ASP A 353 17.94 15.46 -10.57
CA ASP A 353 18.13 16.86 -10.93
C ASP A 353 18.26 17.08 -12.44
N ILE A 354 18.70 16.06 -13.17
CA ILE A 354 18.79 16.07 -14.64
C ILE A 354 17.69 15.22 -15.30
N LEU A 355 16.67 14.81 -14.54
CA LEU A 355 15.52 14.04 -15.01
C LEU A 355 14.25 14.90 -15.04
N THR A 356 13.55 14.89 -16.17
CA THR A 356 12.28 15.59 -16.29
C THR A 356 11.16 14.93 -15.48
N ASN A 357 10.16 15.72 -15.08
CA ASN A 357 8.86 15.19 -14.63
C ASN A 357 8.08 14.52 -15.78
N THR A 358 6.94 13.89 -15.45
CA THR A 358 6.02 13.32 -16.45
C THR A 358 5.52 14.38 -17.43
N GLU A 359 5.20 13.95 -18.66
CA GLU A 359 4.72 14.80 -19.75
C GLU A 359 5.63 16.03 -19.93
N PRO A 360 6.93 15.81 -20.23
CA PRO A 360 7.93 16.87 -20.26
C PRO A 360 7.58 17.97 -21.27
N PHE A 361 6.88 17.64 -22.35
CA PHE A 361 6.45 18.57 -23.41
C PHE A 361 4.93 18.80 -23.46
N LYS A 362 4.16 18.43 -22.41
CA LYS A 362 2.68 18.46 -22.38
C LYS A 362 1.98 17.62 -23.46
N TYR A 363 2.65 16.61 -23.98
CA TYR A 363 2.01 15.61 -24.82
C TYR A 363 1.66 14.40 -23.96
N GLU A 364 0.37 14.03 -23.91
CA GLU A 364 -0.07 12.79 -23.27
C GLU A 364 0.44 11.55 -24.04
N SER A 365 0.43 10.38 -23.39
CA SER A 365 0.86 9.12 -24.03
C SER A 365 0.07 8.76 -25.29
N ASN A 366 -1.20 9.17 -25.37
CA ASN A 366 -2.11 8.91 -26.49
C ASN A 366 -2.14 10.04 -27.55
N PHE A 367 -1.22 11.01 -27.47
CA PHE A 367 -1.15 12.18 -28.37
C PHE A 367 -1.26 11.79 -29.85
N LYS A 368 -2.10 12.52 -30.60
CA LYS A 368 -2.42 12.24 -32.01
C LYS A 368 -1.89 13.28 -33.00
N GLY A 369 -1.36 14.42 -32.55
CA GLY A 369 -0.86 15.50 -33.40
C GLY A 369 0.52 15.26 -34.02
N TRP A 370 0.89 14.00 -34.25
CA TRP A 370 2.15 13.59 -34.87
C TRP A 370 1.87 12.86 -36.18
N HIS A 371 2.87 12.75 -37.05
CA HIS A 371 2.75 12.06 -38.33
C HIS A 371 4.06 11.37 -38.72
N LYS A 372 3.98 10.41 -39.66
CA LYS A 372 5.10 9.51 -39.98
C LYS A 372 6.18 10.14 -40.85
N ASN A 373 5.79 11.03 -41.76
CA ASN A 373 6.70 11.60 -42.75
C ASN A 373 7.01 13.04 -42.37
N LYS A 374 8.28 13.42 -42.28
CA LYS A 374 8.70 14.76 -41.90
C LYS A 374 8.15 15.84 -42.86
N GLN A 375 7.55 16.89 -42.30
CA GLN A 375 7.18 18.13 -42.99
C GLN A 375 8.22 19.25 -42.71
N ALA A 376 8.01 20.42 -43.31
CA ALA A 376 8.80 21.61 -43.01
C ALA A 376 8.63 22.00 -41.52
N ASP A 377 9.71 22.43 -40.88
CA ASP A 377 9.77 22.87 -39.46
C ASP A 377 9.44 21.80 -38.41
N ASP A 378 9.28 20.55 -38.82
CA ASP A 378 9.09 19.43 -37.93
C ASP A 378 10.39 19.02 -37.23
N ILE A 379 10.20 18.54 -36.00
CA ILE A 379 11.22 17.84 -35.25
C ILE A 379 10.76 16.41 -34.90
N PRO A 380 11.70 15.47 -34.69
CA PRO A 380 11.40 14.13 -34.21
C PRO A 380 10.63 14.12 -32.88
N ILE A 381 9.54 13.35 -32.83
CA ILE A 381 8.80 13.02 -31.61
C ILE A 381 8.91 11.52 -31.32
N TYR A 382 9.34 11.18 -30.11
CA TYR A 382 9.48 9.82 -29.62
C TYR A 382 8.23 9.43 -28.82
N LEU A 383 7.62 8.30 -29.19
CA LEU A 383 6.34 7.86 -28.61
C LEU A 383 6.24 6.34 -28.54
N ILE A 384 5.19 5.86 -27.87
CA ILE A 384 4.77 4.46 -27.94
C ILE A 384 3.50 4.41 -28.78
N ALA A 385 3.58 3.84 -29.98
CA ALA A 385 2.46 3.64 -30.88
C ALA A 385 2.26 2.14 -31.09
N ASN A 386 1.03 1.64 -30.95
CA ASN A 386 0.71 0.21 -31.07
C ASN A 386 1.61 -0.69 -30.22
N ARG A 387 1.88 -0.28 -28.96
CA ARG A 387 2.77 -0.96 -28.00
C ARG A 387 4.23 -1.08 -28.47
N LYS A 388 4.64 -0.36 -29.52
CA LYS A 388 6.02 -0.31 -30.01
C LYS A 388 6.60 1.08 -29.83
N ARG A 389 7.90 1.16 -29.57
CA ARG A 389 8.65 2.42 -29.63
C ARG A 389 8.63 2.93 -31.07
N THR A 390 8.31 4.20 -31.25
CA THR A 390 8.14 4.80 -32.58
C THR A 390 8.70 6.20 -32.60
N ILE A 391 9.30 6.58 -33.72
CA ILE A 391 9.67 7.96 -34.03
C ILE A 391 8.68 8.49 -35.06
N GLY A 392 8.07 9.62 -34.77
CA GLY A 392 7.27 10.40 -35.70
C GLY A 392 7.79 11.83 -35.80
N PHE A 393 6.99 12.72 -36.37
CA PHE A 393 7.31 14.13 -36.54
C PHE A 393 6.17 15.02 -36.05
N THR A 394 6.52 16.19 -35.51
CA THR A 394 5.58 17.21 -35.04
C THR A 394 6.17 18.62 -35.23
N PRO A 395 5.36 19.65 -35.50
CA PRO A 395 5.88 21.01 -35.70
C PRO A 395 6.50 21.56 -34.43
N ARG A 396 7.70 22.14 -34.54
CA ARG A 396 8.40 22.73 -33.38
C ARG A 396 7.56 23.82 -32.68
N SER A 397 6.74 24.54 -33.43
CA SER A 397 5.87 25.61 -32.93
C SER A 397 4.76 25.15 -31.99
N GLN A 398 4.40 23.85 -31.98
CA GLN A 398 3.35 23.31 -31.11
C GLN A 398 3.84 23.01 -29.69
N ILE A 399 5.15 23.14 -29.42
CA ILE A 399 5.75 22.78 -28.14
C ILE A 399 5.69 24.00 -27.21
N THR A 400 5.07 23.83 -26.05
CA THR A 400 4.78 24.95 -25.13
C THR A 400 5.46 24.81 -23.77
N LYS A 401 6.14 23.69 -23.51
CA LYS A 401 6.79 23.38 -22.23
C LYS A 401 8.20 22.85 -22.50
N ASN A 402 9.15 23.21 -21.63
CA ASN A 402 10.55 22.77 -21.71
C ASN A 402 11.22 23.02 -23.07
N ASN A 403 10.91 24.14 -23.73
CA ASN A 403 11.44 24.50 -25.04
C ASN A 403 12.98 24.50 -25.10
N ASN A 404 13.62 24.89 -24.00
CA ASN A 404 15.08 24.87 -23.83
C ASN A 404 15.69 23.45 -23.86
N LEU A 405 14.89 22.40 -23.62
CA LEU A 405 15.34 21.01 -23.65
C LEU A 405 15.11 20.34 -25.01
N ILE A 406 14.50 21.03 -25.98
CA ILE A 406 14.34 20.48 -27.34
C ILE A 406 15.71 20.16 -27.94
N ASP A 407 16.66 21.07 -27.75
CA ASP A 407 17.99 21.00 -28.36
C ASP A 407 19.05 20.31 -27.47
N SER A 408 18.64 19.56 -26.45
CA SER A 408 19.53 18.71 -25.65
C SER A 408 19.54 17.26 -26.14
N TRP A 409 20.65 16.55 -25.91
CA TRP A 409 20.66 15.09 -25.98
C TRP A 409 19.80 14.51 -24.86
N LYS A 410 19.08 13.42 -25.16
CA LYS A 410 18.13 12.83 -24.21
C LYS A 410 18.36 11.33 -24.08
N VAL A 411 18.30 10.84 -22.84
CA VAL A 411 18.16 9.41 -22.53
C VAL A 411 16.74 9.18 -22.05
N LEU A 412 15.86 8.75 -22.96
CA LEU A 412 14.45 8.50 -22.70
C LEU A 412 14.28 7.23 -21.87
N VAL A 413 13.40 7.28 -20.88
CA VAL A 413 13.07 6.17 -19.99
C VAL A 413 11.56 6.01 -19.87
N VAL A 414 11.09 4.76 -19.91
CA VAL A 414 9.66 4.44 -19.75
C VAL A 414 9.24 4.59 -18.29
N ARG A 415 8.03 5.09 -18.07
CA ARG A 415 7.49 5.26 -16.71
C ARG A 415 7.16 3.93 -16.04
N GLY A 416 6.60 2.98 -16.77
CA GLY A 416 6.10 1.72 -16.21
C GLY A 416 6.94 0.53 -16.69
N TYR A 417 7.42 -0.28 -15.75
CA TYR A 417 8.04 -1.58 -16.05
C TYR A 417 8.10 -2.44 -14.78
N GLY A 418 7.27 -3.49 -14.70
CA GLY A 418 7.21 -4.51 -13.63
C GLY A 418 7.17 -3.97 -12.18
N ALA A 419 6.72 -4.73 -11.19
CA ALA A 419 6.73 -4.28 -9.79
C ALA A 419 7.73 -5.05 -8.92
N GLY A 420 8.71 -5.76 -9.51
CA GLY A 420 9.56 -6.65 -8.74
C GLY A 420 8.86 -7.96 -8.39
N GLU A 421 7.85 -8.37 -9.18
CA GLU A 421 7.04 -9.56 -8.89
C GLU A 421 7.84 -10.87 -8.93
N THR A 422 9.03 -10.84 -9.53
CA THR A 422 9.98 -11.94 -9.56
C THR A 422 11.35 -11.42 -9.19
N VAL A 423 12.18 -12.23 -8.52
CA VAL A 423 13.58 -11.92 -8.27
C VAL A 423 14.46 -13.02 -8.89
N PRO A 424 15.56 -12.64 -9.59
CA PRO A 424 16.00 -11.28 -9.88
C PRO A 424 15.06 -10.53 -10.84
N HIS A 425 14.98 -9.19 -10.73
CA HIS A 425 14.11 -8.34 -11.55
C HIS A 425 14.91 -7.31 -12.37
N GLN A 426 14.41 -6.88 -13.54
CA GLN A 426 15.09 -5.83 -14.33
C GLN A 426 14.84 -4.41 -13.79
N ILE A 427 13.75 -4.19 -13.05
CA ILE A 427 13.33 -2.93 -12.37
C ILE A 427 12.87 -1.83 -13.33
N LEU A 428 13.62 -1.57 -14.39
CA LEU A 428 13.34 -0.51 -15.38
C LEU A 428 13.35 -1.10 -16.79
N GLY A 429 12.60 -0.48 -17.70
CA GLY A 429 12.68 -0.80 -19.12
C GLY A 429 13.95 -0.24 -19.76
N LYS A 430 14.34 -0.78 -20.92
CA LYS A 430 15.55 -0.34 -21.65
C LYS A 430 15.50 1.17 -21.96
N PRO A 431 16.58 1.95 -21.80
CA PRO A 431 16.58 3.37 -22.17
C PRO A 431 16.58 3.55 -23.70
N TRP A 432 16.32 4.77 -24.20
CA TRP A 432 16.43 5.12 -25.63
C TRP A 432 17.09 6.48 -25.81
N ILE A 433 18.24 6.53 -26.49
CA ILE A 433 18.91 7.80 -26.81
C ILE A 433 18.17 8.51 -27.94
N ALA A 434 17.91 9.80 -27.75
CA ALA A 434 17.31 10.69 -28.75
C ALA A 434 18.22 11.91 -29.00
N PRO A 435 18.74 12.11 -30.23
CA PRO A 435 19.55 13.28 -30.57
C PRO A 435 18.70 14.57 -30.58
N PRO A 436 19.31 15.74 -30.38
CA PRO A 436 18.67 17.01 -30.60
C PRO A 436 18.58 17.36 -32.11
N PRO A 437 17.57 18.12 -32.55
CA PRO A 437 16.37 18.48 -31.80
C PRO A 437 15.42 17.28 -31.66
N SER A 438 14.78 17.12 -30.50
CA SER A 438 13.77 16.06 -30.30
C SER A 438 12.82 16.35 -29.14
N VAL A 439 11.63 15.74 -29.21
CA VAL A 439 10.63 15.71 -28.13
C VAL A 439 10.09 14.31 -27.90
N CYS A 440 9.32 14.10 -26.83
CA CYS A 440 8.66 12.83 -26.56
C CYS A 440 7.25 13.03 -25.98
N THR A 441 6.40 12.00 -26.09
CA THR A 441 5.12 11.95 -25.39
C THR A 441 5.29 11.57 -23.92
N GLY A 442 4.23 11.69 -23.12
CA GLY A 442 4.16 11.31 -21.71
C GLY A 442 4.34 9.81 -21.45
N SER A 443 4.55 9.02 -22.52
CA SER A 443 5.06 7.65 -22.42
C SER A 443 6.49 7.59 -21.88
N PHE A 444 7.26 8.68 -21.99
CA PHE A 444 8.63 8.78 -21.52
C PHE A 444 8.82 9.94 -20.54
N MET A 445 9.76 9.75 -19.61
CA MET A 445 10.56 10.83 -19.02
C MET A 445 11.93 10.78 -19.68
N PHE A 446 12.78 11.79 -19.47
CA PHE A 446 14.15 11.70 -19.96
C PHE A 446 15.16 12.42 -19.09
N PHE A 447 16.36 11.86 -19.07
CA PHE A 447 17.54 12.58 -18.63
C PHE A 447 18.08 13.43 -19.78
N TYR A 448 18.64 14.60 -19.48
CA TYR A 448 19.21 15.49 -20.49
C TYR A 448 20.68 15.83 -20.22
N VAL A 449 21.45 15.89 -21.30
CA VAL A 449 22.90 16.13 -21.31
C VAL A 449 23.30 16.93 -22.56
N SER A 450 24.55 17.38 -22.61
CA SER A 450 25.02 18.36 -23.60
C SER A 450 25.56 17.70 -24.87
N SER A 451 25.98 16.43 -24.83
CA SER A 451 26.57 15.75 -25.97
C SER A 451 26.15 14.28 -26.10
N GLU A 452 26.40 13.70 -27.27
CA GLU A 452 26.21 12.27 -27.54
C GLU A 452 27.04 11.39 -26.61
N ALA A 453 28.31 11.75 -26.41
CA ALA A 453 29.22 11.02 -25.53
C ALA A 453 28.70 10.99 -24.09
N GLU A 454 28.17 12.11 -23.59
CA GLU A 454 27.55 12.17 -22.27
C GLU A 454 26.27 11.31 -22.21
N ALA A 455 25.48 11.28 -23.28
CA ALA A 455 24.26 10.46 -23.34
C ALA A 455 24.58 8.96 -23.33
N ILE A 456 25.62 8.54 -24.05
CA ILE A 456 26.12 7.16 -24.05
C ILE A 456 26.67 6.80 -22.66
N SER A 457 27.44 7.70 -22.03
CA SER A 457 27.94 7.50 -20.68
C SER A 457 26.80 7.32 -19.67
N LEU A 458 25.81 8.21 -19.70
CA LEU A 458 24.63 8.12 -18.84
C LEU A 458 23.80 6.86 -19.12
N GLN A 459 23.63 6.46 -20.38
CA GLN A 459 22.94 5.24 -20.74
C GLN A 459 23.66 4.02 -20.15
N SER A 460 25.00 3.96 -20.25
CA SER A 460 25.78 2.87 -19.65
C SER A 460 25.60 2.79 -18.14
N TYR A 461 25.56 3.95 -17.46
CA TYR A 461 25.27 4.03 -16.03
C TYR A 461 23.86 3.51 -15.70
N PHE A 462 22.84 3.95 -16.43
CA PHE A 462 21.45 3.48 -16.28
C PHE A 462 21.33 1.94 -16.42
N THR A 463 22.15 1.34 -17.29
CA THR A 463 22.16 -0.11 -17.55
C THR A 463 22.96 -0.92 -16.53
N THR A 464 23.56 -0.31 -15.52
CA THR A 464 24.19 -1.04 -14.40
C THR A 464 23.15 -1.60 -13.44
N ARG A 465 23.44 -2.76 -12.83
CA ARG A 465 22.66 -3.27 -11.70
C ARG A 465 22.71 -2.30 -10.53
N PHE A 466 23.86 -1.68 -10.27
CA PHE A 466 24.01 -0.67 -9.22
C PHE A 466 22.97 0.45 -9.34
N PHE A 467 22.82 1.07 -10.51
CA PHE A 467 21.83 2.12 -10.75
C PHE A 467 20.42 1.62 -10.45
N ARG A 468 20.05 0.47 -11.01
CA ARG A 468 18.70 -0.09 -10.90
C ARG A 468 18.40 -0.61 -9.51
N PHE A 469 19.41 -1.05 -8.77
CA PHE A 469 19.31 -1.42 -7.36
C PHE A 469 18.84 -0.23 -6.53
N LEU A 470 19.52 0.92 -6.64
CA LEU A 470 19.14 2.14 -5.90
C LEU A 470 17.73 2.64 -6.26
N VAL A 471 17.36 2.55 -7.54
CA VAL A 471 15.98 2.82 -7.99
C VAL A 471 14.99 1.84 -7.36
N SER A 472 15.34 0.55 -7.27
CA SER A 472 14.45 -0.49 -6.73
C SER A 472 14.05 -0.22 -5.29
N LEU A 473 14.92 0.39 -4.49
CA LEU A 473 14.67 0.70 -3.09
C LEU A 473 13.50 1.68 -2.90
N ARG A 474 13.20 2.49 -3.92
CA ARG A 474 12.06 3.42 -3.93
C ARG A 474 10.88 2.93 -4.76
N LYS A 475 11.09 1.91 -5.60
CA LYS A 475 10.15 1.46 -6.64
C LYS A 475 9.42 0.18 -6.22
N ILE A 476 8.44 0.31 -5.34
CA ILE A 476 7.60 -0.82 -4.90
C ILE A 476 6.39 -1.10 -5.81
N THR A 477 6.16 -0.27 -6.83
CA THR A 477 5.10 -0.48 -7.83
C THR A 477 5.66 -0.39 -9.24
N GLN A 478 4.79 -0.62 -10.24
CA GLN A 478 5.18 -0.61 -11.64
C GLN A 478 5.75 0.72 -12.14
N ASN A 479 5.34 1.84 -11.54
CA ASN A 479 5.73 3.17 -12.02
C ASN A 479 7.02 3.66 -11.34
N ALA A 480 7.91 4.24 -12.13
CA ALA A 480 9.05 5.02 -11.68
C ALA A 480 8.81 6.50 -12.03
N PHE A 481 8.70 7.36 -11.02
CA PHE A 481 8.60 8.81 -11.15
C PHE A 481 9.95 9.47 -10.88
N ARG A 482 10.05 10.79 -11.07
CA ARG A 482 11.28 11.54 -10.75
C ARG A 482 11.80 11.26 -9.33
N SER A 483 10.90 11.20 -8.35
CA SER A 483 11.23 10.87 -6.95
C SER A 483 11.82 9.46 -6.76
N THR A 484 11.57 8.52 -7.66
CA THR A 484 12.14 7.16 -7.59
C THR A 484 13.66 7.17 -7.78
N TYR A 485 14.20 8.18 -8.46
CA TYR A 485 15.63 8.30 -8.76
C TYR A 485 16.39 9.14 -7.74
N SER A 486 15.74 9.62 -6.68
CA SER A 486 16.31 10.58 -5.71
C SER A 486 17.59 10.10 -5.02
N TRP A 487 17.76 8.79 -4.83
CA TRP A 487 18.96 8.22 -4.19
C TRP A 487 20.06 7.80 -5.17
N VAL A 488 19.84 8.00 -6.46
CA VAL A 488 20.82 7.63 -7.48
C VAL A 488 21.77 8.82 -7.71
N PRO A 489 23.08 8.69 -7.44
CA PRO A 489 24.02 9.79 -7.54
C PRO A 489 24.41 10.11 -8.99
N VAL A 490 24.55 11.40 -9.32
CA VAL A 490 25.15 11.86 -10.58
C VAL A 490 26.58 11.36 -10.67
N GLN A 491 26.95 10.89 -11.86
CA GLN A 491 28.32 10.47 -12.18
C GLN A 491 28.95 11.47 -13.15
N THR A 492 30.25 11.32 -13.36
CA THR A 492 30.90 11.98 -14.51
C THR A 492 30.44 11.30 -15.81
N TRP A 493 30.17 12.12 -16.82
CA TRP A 493 29.70 11.65 -18.13
C TRP A 493 30.84 11.46 -19.14
N ASP A 494 32.00 11.01 -18.65
CA ASP A 494 33.29 10.97 -19.37
C ASP A 494 33.73 9.57 -19.79
N ARG A 495 32.96 8.53 -19.44
CA ARG A 495 33.31 7.12 -19.64
C ARG A 495 32.08 6.24 -19.74
N GLN A 496 32.26 4.99 -20.16
CA GLN A 496 31.23 3.98 -19.93
C GLN A 496 31.33 3.44 -18.51
N TRP A 497 30.22 3.44 -17.79
CA TRP A 497 30.11 2.94 -16.43
C TRP A 497 29.79 1.45 -16.44
N THR A 498 30.46 0.70 -15.56
CA THR A 498 30.21 -0.73 -15.33
C THR A 498 29.86 -0.96 -13.86
N ASP A 499 29.22 -2.10 -13.57
CA ASP A 499 28.91 -2.51 -12.20
C ASP A 499 30.18 -2.57 -11.34
N GLU A 500 31.28 -3.14 -11.85
CA GLU A 500 32.55 -3.29 -11.12
C GLU A 500 33.17 -1.92 -10.77
N ALA A 501 33.11 -0.96 -11.69
CA ALA A 501 33.62 0.38 -11.44
C ALA A 501 32.83 1.10 -10.35
N LEU A 502 31.51 0.93 -10.31
CA LEU A 502 30.62 1.51 -9.30
C LEU A 502 30.79 0.82 -7.96
N TYR A 503 30.82 -0.52 -7.92
CA TYR A 503 31.04 -1.27 -6.69
C TYR A 503 32.37 -0.87 -6.02
N LYS A 504 33.44 -0.72 -6.81
CA LYS A 504 34.72 -0.21 -6.32
C LYS A 504 34.62 1.23 -5.82
N LYS A 505 33.94 2.11 -6.55
CA LYS A 505 33.75 3.52 -6.17
C LYS A 505 33.07 3.68 -4.82
N TYR A 506 32.04 2.89 -4.54
CA TYR A 506 31.26 2.96 -3.30
C TYR A 506 31.76 2.03 -2.19
N GLY A 507 32.84 1.27 -2.43
CA GLY A 507 33.43 0.39 -1.42
C GLY A 507 32.49 -0.74 -0.99
N LEU A 508 31.81 -1.35 -1.95
CA LEU A 508 30.91 -2.47 -1.68
C LEU A 508 31.72 -3.75 -1.39
N THR A 509 31.27 -4.52 -0.41
CA THR A 509 31.87 -5.82 -0.06
C THR A 509 31.40 -6.90 -1.04
N SER A 510 32.07 -8.05 -1.04
CA SER A 510 31.66 -9.21 -1.86
C SER A 510 30.21 -9.64 -1.59
N ASP A 511 29.81 -9.71 -0.32
CA ASP A 511 28.44 -10.10 0.07
C ASP A 511 27.38 -9.09 -0.40
N GLU A 512 27.70 -7.79 -0.35
CA GLU A 512 26.82 -6.72 -0.83
C GLU A 512 26.68 -6.77 -2.36
N ILE A 513 27.77 -7.04 -3.07
CA ILE A 513 27.78 -7.22 -4.52
C ILE A 513 26.94 -8.45 -4.91
N GLU A 514 27.17 -9.59 -4.26
CA GLU A 514 26.41 -10.81 -4.49
C GLU A 514 24.91 -10.59 -4.26
N TYR A 515 24.55 -9.85 -3.21
CA TYR A 515 23.16 -9.49 -2.95
C TYR A 515 22.55 -8.65 -4.09
N ILE A 516 23.23 -7.59 -4.56
CA ILE A 516 22.76 -6.76 -5.68
C ILE A 516 22.54 -7.63 -6.93
N GLU A 517 23.49 -8.51 -7.23
CA GLU A 517 23.45 -9.38 -8.40
C GLU A 517 22.36 -10.46 -8.31
N ALA A 518 22.07 -10.95 -7.10
CA ALA A 518 20.99 -11.90 -6.84
C ALA A 518 19.60 -11.28 -7.00
N VAL A 519 19.45 -9.96 -6.76
CA VAL A 519 18.14 -9.29 -6.84
C VAL A 519 17.90 -8.51 -8.13
N ILE A 520 18.96 -8.09 -8.84
CA ILE A 520 18.85 -7.31 -10.08
C ILE A 520 19.37 -8.09 -11.29
N ARG A 521 18.51 -8.26 -12.30
CA ARG A 521 18.93 -8.88 -13.57
C ARG A 521 19.92 -7.98 -14.33
N PRO A 522 20.92 -8.56 -15.00
CA PRO A 522 21.68 -7.83 -16.02
C PRO A 522 20.73 -7.30 -17.11
N MET A 523 21.06 -6.14 -17.67
CA MET A 523 20.31 -5.52 -18.75
C MET A 523 21.22 -5.44 -19.98
N ASP A 524 20.88 -6.22 -21.00
CA ASP A 524 21.60 -6.20 -22.28
C ASP A 524 20.86 -5.30 -23.29
N LEU A 525 21.63 -4.43 -23.94
CA LEU A 525 21.17 -3.54 -24.99
C LEU A 525 21.33 -4.14 -26.40
N SER A 526 21.97 -5.30 -26.54
CA SER A 526 22.34 -5.90 -27.83
C SER A 526 21.23 -6.67 -28.55
N GLY A 527 20.03 -6.78 -27.95
CA GLY A 527 18.84 -7.35 -28.59
C GLY A 527 17.87 -6.27 -29.07
N ASP A 528 17.19 -6.53 -30.20
CA ASP A 528 16.21 -5.63 -30.81
C ASP A 528 15.26 -5.03 -29.77
N VAL A 529 14.92 -3.76 -29.96
CA VAL A 529 13.98 -2.99 -29.11
C VAL A 529 12.52 -3.41 -29.38
N GLU A 530 12.34 -4.55 -30.06
CA GLU A 530 11.06 -5.18 -30.30
C GLU A 530 10.79 -6.16 -29.17
N ASP A 531 9.65 -6.00 -28.50
CA ASP A 531 9.07 -6.90 -27.51
C ASP A 531 9.56 -6.76 -26.06
N GLU A 532 9.03 -5.73 -25.38
CA GLU A 532 8.38 -5.83 -24.05
C GLU A 532 7.60 -4.55 -23.70
#